data_AF-A0A120G8R3-F1
#
_entry.id   AF-A0A120G8R3-F1
#
_cell.length_a   1.000
_cell.length_b   1.000
_cell.length_c   1.000
_cell.angle_alpha   90.00
_cell.angle_beta   90.00
_cell.angle_gamma   90.00
#
_symmetry.space_group_name_H-M   'P 1'
#
loop_
_entity.id
_entity.type
_entity.pdbx_description
1 polymer ?
#
loop_
_entity_poly.entity_id
_entity_poly.type
_entity_poly.pdbx_seq_one_letter_code
_entity_poly.pdbx_strand_id
1 'polypeptide(L)'
;MPAQFRLAVDVTLGHLRLSMHQLRGLRTGDVLVLERAFFSASGTGHVQVGKQRLVGWIDAESGPMRLTLTSIEDMFVDEDFATQPYSEHEDETAVMDVFGHEPFDELSMALNVRCGTLNLTLGELRNLAPGAVLGVAGYAPGTAGLYYGDRPLGLGQLVEVDGRLGLQMSRVIFSR
;
A
#
# COMPACT_ATOMS: atom_id res chain seq x y z
N MET A 1 6.52 25.70 -8.62
CA MET A 1 5.84 24.72 -9.49
C MET A 1 4.55 25.35 -10.04
N PRO A 2 4.29 25.26 -11.35
CA PRO A 2 3.06 25.80 -11.97
C PRO A 2 1.79 25.08 -11.48
N ALA A 3 0.63 25.75 -11.56
CA ALA A 3 -0.64 25.16 -11.16
C ALA A 3 -1.04 23.95 -12.01
N GLN A 4 -0.66 23.93 -13.30
CA GLN A 4 -0.93 22.83 -14.22
C GLN A 4 0.00 21.61 -14.05
N PHE A 5 0.97 21.66 -13.14
CA PHE A 5 1.85 20.53 -12.88
C PHE A 5 1.03 19.34 -12.36
N ARG A 6 1.12 18.20 -13.04
CA ARG A 6 0.36 16.98 -12.69
C ARG A 6 1.12 16.13 -11.69
N LEU A 7 0.39 15.66 -10.69
CA LEU A 7 0.82 14.72 -9.68
C LEU A 7 0.00 13.43 -9.85
N ALA A 8 0.70 12.30 -9.73
CA ALA A 8 0.08 11.00 -9.54
C ALA A 8 0.36 10.59 -8.09
N VAL A 9 -0.70 10.41 -7.31
CA VAL A 9 -0.61 9.97 -5.91
C VAL A 9 -1.18 8.57 -5.82
N ASP A 10 -0.39 7.61 -5.34
CA ASP A 10 -0.86 6.25 -5.10
C ASP A 10 -1.91 6.20 -3.99
N VAL A 11 -3.04 5.56 -4.26
CA VAL A 11 -4.04 5.22 -3.25
C VAL A 11 -3.63 3.90 -2.62
N THR A 12 -2.78 4.01 -1.59
CA THR A 12 -2.29 2.86 -0.82
C THR A 12 -3.33 2.46 0.21
N LEU A 13 -3.79 1.21 0.16
CA LEU A 13 -4.75 0.64 1.11
C LEU A 13 -4.08 0.20 2.41
N GLY A 14 -2.81 -0.18 2.33
CA GLY A 14 -2.01 -0.55 3.49
C GLY A 14 -0.70 -1.22 3.11
N HIS A 15 -0.03 -1.71 4.15
CA HIS A 15 1.25 -2.39 4.06
C HIS A 15 1.21 -3.77 4.70
N LEU A 16 2.10 -4.64 4.23
CA LEU A 16 2.43 -5.91 4.85
C LEU A 16 3.91 -6.23 4.59
N ARG A 17 4.48 -7.15 5.36
CA ARG A 17 5.83 -7.66 5.10
C ARG A 17 5.78 -9.15 4.79
N LEU A 18 6.55 -9.57 3.79
CA LEU A 18 6.77 -10.98 3.50
C LEU A 18 8.26 -11.25 3.46
N SER A 19 8.70 -12.44 3.85
CA SER A 19 10.05 -12.88 3.51
C SER A 19 10.16 -13.17 2.01
N MET A 20 11.37 -13.13 1.45
CA MET A 20 11.61 -13.53 0.06
C MET A 20 11.14 -14.97 -0.21
N HIS A 21 11.30 -15.90 0.74
CA HIS A 21 10.79 -17.25 0.65
C HIS A 21 9.25 -17.29 0.51
N GLN A 22 8.53 -16.54 1.37
CA GLN A 22 7.08 -16.42 1.28
C GLN A 22 6.64 -15.80 -0.03
N LEU A 23 7.34 -14.74 -0.47
CA LEU A 23 7.04 -14.07 -1.73
C LEU A 23 7.19 -15.03 -2.91
N ARG A 24 8.31 -15.80 -2.99
CA ARG A 24 8.55 -16.86 -3.99
C ARG A 24 7.53 -17.99 -3.98
N GLY A 25 6.92 -18.23 -2.83
CA GLY A 25 5.86 -19.21 -2.61
C GLY A 25 4.47 -18.72 -3.02
N LEU A 26 4.28 -17.41 -3.22
CA LEU A 26 2.98 -16.78 -3.44
C LEU A 26 2.29 -17.29 -4.71
N ARG A 27 1.01 -17.65 -4.60
CA ARG A 27 0.19 -18.22 -5.68
C ARG A 27 -1.16 -17.53 -5.76
N THR A 28 -1.86 -17.81 -6.86
CA THR A 28 -3.28 -17.45 -7.00
C THR A 28 -4.10 -18.17 -5.93
N GLY A 29 -4.99 -17.44 -5.27
CA GLY A 29 -5.82 -17.92 -4.16
C GLY A 29 -5.29 -17.54 -2.78
N ASP A 30 -3.99 -17.26 -2.63
CA ASP A 30 -3.41 -16.85 -1.36
C ASP A 30 -4.01 -15.53 -0.87
N VAL A 31 -4.26 -15.43 0.43
CA VAL A 31 -4.82 -14.22 1.05
C VAL A 31 -3.76 -13.54 1.89
N LEU A 32 -3.45 -12.29 1.53
CA LEU A 32 -2.51 -11.44 2.23
C LEU A 32 -3.29 -10.47 3.12
N VAL A 33 -3.16 -10.61 4.43
CA VAL A 33 -3.78 -9.68 5.39
C VAL A 33 -2.85 -8.48 5.60
N LEU A 34 -3.39 -7.27 5.54
CA LEU A 34 -2.63 -6.05 5.77
C LEU A 34 -2.23 -5.94 7.25
N GLU A 35 -0.93 -5.79 7.52
CA GLU A 35 -0.41 -5.54 8.87
C GLU A 35 -0.75 -4.13 9.33
N ARG A 36 -0.67 -3.17 8.41
CA ARG A 36 -1.03 -1.77 8.64
C ARG A 36 -1.97 -1.32 7.54
N ALA A 37 -3.26 -1.29 7.84
CA ALA A 37 -4.28 -0.80 6.93
C ALA A 37 -4.47 0.71 7.08
N PHE A 38 -4.54 1.42 5.96
CA PHE A 38 -4.94 2.83 5.88
C PHE A 38 -6.41 3.01 5.52
N PHE A 39 -7.00 1.95 4.96
CA PHE A 39 -8.41 1.81 4.68
C PHE A 39 -8.98 0.58 5.39
N SER A 40 -10.20 0.71 5.90
CA SER A 40 -10.98 -0.39 6.43
C SER A 40 -11.56 -1.26 5.31
N ALA A 41 -12.09 -2.44 5.67
CA ALA A 41 -12.79 -3.30 4.73
C ALA A 41 -14.07 -2.65 4.15
N SER A 42 -14.66 -1.68 4.86
CA SER A 42 -15.79 -0.89 4.35
C SER A 42 -15.39 0.29 3.46
N GLY A 43 -14.08 0.46 3.19
CA GLY A 43 -13.58 1.47 2.28
C GLY A 43 -13.35 2.84 2.91
N THR A 44 -13.53 3.02 4.22
CA THR A 44 -13.20 4.27 4.92
C THR A 44 -11.72 4.32 5.26
N GLY A 45 -11.07 5.46 5.08
CA GLY A 45 -9.63 5.56 5.31
C GLY A 45 -9.04 6.87 4.85
N HIS A 46 -7.77 6.84 4.47
CA HIS A 46 -7.07 8.05 4.06
C HIS A 46 -5.96 7.84 3.04
N VAL A 47 -5.69 8.89 2.27
CA VAL A 47 -4.54 8.99 1.35
C VAL A 47 -3.62 10.11 1.80
N GLN A 48 -2.32 9.84 1.89
CA GLN A 48 -1.33 10.85 2.21
C GLN A 48 -0.86 11.60 0.97
N VAL A 49 -0.88 12.93 1.01
CA VAL A 49 -0.32 13.81 -0.02
C VAL A 49 0.59 14.84 0.64
N GLY A 50 1.90 14.62 0.55
CA GLY A 50 2.87 15.45 1.26
C GLY A 50 2.63 15.41 2.77
N LYS A 51 2.36 16.58 3.36
CA LYS A 51 2.02 16.73 4.79
C LYS A 51 0.52 16.65 5.07
N GLN A 52 -0.32 16.43 4.07
CA GLN A 52 -1.76 16.37 4.26
C GLN A 52 -2.26 14.94 4.16
N ARG A 53 -3.31 14.65 4.91
CA ARG A 53 -4.06 13.40 4.86
C ARG A 53 -5.45 13.72 4.33
N LEU A 54 -5.76 13.17 3.16
CA LEU A 54 -7.07 13.22 2.56
C LEU A 54 -7.90 12.08 3.16
N VAL A 55 -8.79 12.39 4.10
CA VAL A 55 -9.63 11.41 4.78
C VAL A 55 -10.94 11.29 4.05
N GLY A 56 -11.41 10.07 3.85
CA GLY A 56 -12.61 9.83 3.05
C GLY A 56 -13.00 8.37 2.98
N TRP A 57 -13.78 8.06 1.97
CA TRP A 57 -14.21 6.70 1.67
C TRP A 57 -14.13 6.41 0.18
N ILE A 58 -13.84 5.14 -0.15
CA ILE A 58 -13.76 4.63 -1.52
C ILE A 58 -15.07 3.90 -1.84
N ASP A 59 -15.72 4.32 -2.91
CA ASP A 59 -16.88 3.61 -3.46
C ASP A 59 -16.40 2.43 -4.32
N ALA A 60 -16.85 1.22 -3.98
CA ALA A 60 -16.54 0.00 -4.71
C ALA A 60 -17.76 -0.72 -5.30
N GLU A 61 -18.97 -0.14 -5.23
CA GLU A 61 -20.20 -0.90 -5.49
C GLU A 61 -20.58 -0.98 -6.99
N SER A 62 -20.47 0.11 -7.75
CA SER A 62 -20.53 0.03 -9.22
C SER A 62 -20.02 1.30 -9.90
N GLY A 63 -19.27 1.14 -11.00
CA GLY A 63 -18.78 2.25 -11.82
C GLY A 63 -17.28 2.56 -11.63
N PRO A 64 -16.83 3.75 -12.02
CA PRO A 64 -15.44 4.14 -11.85
C PRO A 64 -15.13 4.34 -10.37
N MET A 65 -13.98 3.83 -9.92
CA MET A 65 -13.58 3.96 -8.52
C MET A 65 -13.34 5.43 -8.15
N ARG A 66 -13.88 5.84 -7.00
CA ARG A 66 -13.84 7.23 -6.52
C ARG A 66 -13.51 7.29 -5.05
N LEU A 67 -12.74 8.31 -4.68
CA LEU A 67 -12.49 8.70 -3.30
C LEU A 67 -13.31 9.96 -3.00
N THR A 68 -14.24 9.87 -2.06
CA THR A 68 -15.00 11.03 -1.58
C THR A 68 -14.37 11.53 -0.29
N LEU A 69 -13.96 12.81 -0.27
CA LEU A 69 -13.30 13.40 0.88
C LEU A 69 -14.31 13.80 1.95
N THR A 70 -14.03 13.44 3.19
CA THR A 70 -14.80 13.86 4.37
C THR A 70 -14.05 14.94 5.14
N SER A 71 -12.72 14.85 5.22
CA SER A 71 -11.86 15.87 5.84
C SER A 71 -10.47 15.89 5.22
N ILE A 72 -9.74 16.97 5.45
CA ILE A 72 -8.33 17.12 5.10
C ILE A 72 -7.60 17.48 6.39
N GLU A 73 -6.64 16.66 6.79
CA GLU A 73 -5.92 16.79 8.05
C GLU A 73 -4.45 17.09 7.78
N ASP A 74 -3.85 18.00 8.55
CA ASP A 74 -2.41 18.22 8.52
C ASP A 74 -1.71 17.18 9.39
N MET A 75 -0.77 16.45 8.78
CA MET A 75 0.19 15.61 9.48
C MET A 75 1.33 16.50 9.97
N PHE A 76 1.28 16.87 11.24
CA PHE A 76 2.47 17.30 11.95
C PHE A 76 3.29 16.06 12.24
N VAL A 77 4.37 15.87 11.47
CA VAL A 77 5.43 14.97 11.88
C VAL A 77 6.05 15.63 13.09
N ASP A 78 5.81 15.10 14.29
CA ASP A 78 6.68 15.41 15.41
C ASP A 78 8.08 14.97 14.95
N GLU A 79 9.05 15.89 14.93
CA GLU A 79 10.42 15.65 14.45
C GLU A 79 11.19 14.66 15.36
N ASP A 80 10.51 13.73 16.00
CA ASP A 80 11.12 12.60 16.68
C ASP A 80 11.40 11.50 15.65
N PHE A 81 12.33 11.81 14.74
CA PHE A 81 13.14 10.79 14.08
C PHE A 81 14.00 10.10 15.14
N ALA A 82 13.36 9.37 16.05
CA ALA A 82 14.03 8.39 16.87
C ALA A 82 14.40 7.24 15.93
N THR A 83 15.57 7.39 15.30
CA THR A 83 16.38 6.28 14.81
C THR A 83 16.25 5.14 15.80
N GLN A 84 15.61 4.04 15.41
CA GLN A 84 15.66 2.83 16.23
C GLN A 84 17.15 2.51 16.40
N PRO A 85 17.65 2.33 17.64
CA PRO A 85 19.01 1.87 17.82
C PRO A 85 19.09 0.51 17.14
N TYR A 86 19.98 0.38 16.16
CA TYR A 86 20.47 -0.92 15.76
C TYR A 86 21.02 -1.57 17.03
N SER A 87 20.33 -2.59 17.54
CA SER A 87 20.90 -3.47 18.53
C SER A 87 21.83 -4.43 17.79
N GLU A 88 23.12 -4.06 17.74
CA GLU A 88 24.19 -5.00 17.37
C GLU A 88 24.12 -6.20 18.32
N HIS A 89 23.56 -7.29 17.84
CA HIS A 89 23.78 -8.60 18.41
C HIS A 89 24.94 -9.20 17.62
N GLU A 90 26.16 -8.99 18.11
CA GLU A 90 27.30 -9.85 17.76
C GLU A 90 27.05 -11.21 18.40
N ASP A 91 26.29 -12.07 17.73
CA ASP A 91 26.40 -13.51 17.91
C ASP A 91 27.25 -14.04 16.75
N GLU A 92 28.54 -14.18 17.03
CA GLU A 92 29.53 -14.85 16.20
C GLU A 92 29.20 -16.36 16.17
N THR A 93 28.10 -16.71 15.50
CA THR A 93 27.74 -18.10 15.23
C THR A 93 28.28 -18.48 13.87
N ALA A 94 29.20 -19.44 13.89
CA ALA A 94 29.88 -19.96 12.71
C ALA A 94 28.86 -20.30 11.60
N VAL A 95 29.10 -19.72 10.41
CA VAL A 95 28.36 -20.02 9.18
C VAL A 95 28.53 -21.49 8.82
N MET A 96 27.62 -22.31 9.32
CA MET A 96 27.46 -23.68 8.85
C MET A 96 26.64 -23.60 7.57
N ASP A 97 27.31 -23.69 6.42
CA ASP A 97 26.70 -23.87 5.12
C ASP A 97 26.01 -25.24 5.07
N VAL A 98 24.80 -25.29 5.64
CA VAL A 98 23.87 -26.39 5.50
C VAL A 98 23.09 -26.11 4.23
N PHE A 99 23.62 -26.58 3.10
CA PHE A 99 22.98 -26.56 1.78
C PHE A 99 21.46 -26.76 1.89
N GLY A 100 20.68 -25.69 1.67
CA GLY A 100 19.22 -25.78 1.64
C GLY A 100 18.41 -24.47 1.70
N HIS A 101 18.97 -23.33 2.12
CA HIS A 101 18.30 -22.02 2.04
C HIS A 101 19.11 -21.09 1.14
N GLU A 102 18.46 -20.45 0.17
CA GLU A 102 19.14 -19.40 -0.58
C GLU A 102 19.43 -18.24 0.38
N PRO A 103 20.61 -17.59 0.32
CA PRO A 103 21.10 -16.66 1.34
C PRO A 103 20.20 -15.45 1.60
N PHE A 104 19.21 -15.22 0.73
CA PHE A 104 18.29 -14.09 0.82
C PHE A 104 16.84 -14.51 1.10
N ASP A 105 16.56 -15.80 1.35
CA ASP A 105 15.20 -16.30 1.55
C ASP A 105 14.48 -15.67 2.77
N GLU A 106 15.23 -15.31 3.80
CA GLU A 106 14.69 -14.67 5.01
C GLU A 106 14.59 -13.13 4.90
N LEU A 107 15.04 -12.54 3.79
CA LEU A 107 15.01 -11.09 3.59
C LEU A 107 13.57 -10.56 3.67
N SER A 108 13.33 -9.65 4.62
CA SER A 108 12.03 -9.04 4.83
C SER A 108 11.74 -7.97 3.77
N MET A 109 10.69 -8.19 3.00
CA MET A 109 10.23 -7.32 1.91
C MET A 109 9.04 -6.50 2.39
N ALA A 110 9.20 -5.16 2.45
CA ALA A 110 8.10 -4.25 2.74
C ALA A 110 7.24 -4.02 1.49
N LEU A 111 5.99 -4.49 1.53
CA LEU A 111 5.07 -4.45 0.40
C LEU A 111 3.91 -3.47 0.64
N ASN A 112 3.36 -2.98 -0.44
CA ASN A 112 2.25 -2.03 -0.45
C ASN A 112 1.11 -2.61 -1.29
N VAL A 113 -0.12 -2.48 -0.80
CA VAL A 113 -1.32 -2.78 -1.59
C VAL A 113 -1.92 -1.47 -2.06
N ARG A 114 -2.09 -1.32 -3.38
CA ARG A 114 -2.60 -0.09 -4.01
C ARG A 114 -3.85 -0.38 -4.81
N CYS A 115 -4.90 0.41 -4.64
CA CYS A 115 -6.11 0.30 -5.48
C CYS A 115 -6.09 1.27 -6.67
N GLY A 116 -5.08 2.12 -6.80
CA GLY A 116 -4.89 2.93 -8.00
C GLY A 116 -4.16 4.22 -7.70
N THR A 117 -4.43 5.24 -8.53
CA THR A 117 -3.77 6.54 -8.47
C THR A 117 -4.78 7.68 -8.62
N LEU A 118 -4.58 8.73 -7.82
CA LEU A 118 -5.21 10.03 -8.02
C LEU A 118 -4.36 10.85 -8.96
N ASN A 119 -4.93 11.28 -10.08
CA ASN A 119 -4.26 12.16 -11.03
C ASN A 119 -4.82 13.58 -10.85
N LEU A 120 -4.02 14.45 -10.23
CA LEU A 120 -4.43 15.81 -9.86
C LEU A 120 -3.38 16.80 -10.33
N THR A 121 -3.79 18.01 -10.64
CA THR A 121 -2.90 19.14 -10.80
C THR A 121 -2.55 19.75 -9.44
N LEU A 122 -1.44 20.46 -9.36
CA LEU A 122 -1.08 21.21 -8.14
C LEU A 122 -2.12 22.29 -7.81
N GLY A 123 -2.76 22.86 -8.83
CA GLY A 123 -3.90 23.78 -8.67
C GLY A 123 -5.12 23.10 -8.05
N GLU A 124 -5.49 21.90 -8.51
CA GLU A 124 -6.59 21.13 -7.91
C GLU A 124 -6.26 20.74 -6.47
N LEU A 125 -5.04 20.24 -6.21
CA LEU A 125 -4.60 19.85 -4.87
C LEU A 125 -4.73 20.99 -3.85
N ARG A 126 -4.34 22.22 -4.25
CA ARG A 126 -4.42 23.41 -3.40
C ARG A 126 -5.85 23.87 -3.11
N ASN A 127 -6.80 23.52 -3.98
CA ASN A 127 -8.19 23.90 -3.86
C ASN A 127 -9.08 22.74 -3.37
N LEU A 128 -8.49 21.63 -2.92
CA LEU A 128 -9.26 20.51 -2.35
C LEU A 128 -10.00 20.95 -1.10
N ALA A 129 -11.22 20.43 -0.96
CA ALA A 129 -12.07 20.66 0.19
C ALA A 129 -12.86 19.38 0.53
N PRO A 130 -13.36 19.25 1.77
CA PRO A 130 -14.36 18.24 2.11
C PRO A 130 -15.52 18.24 1.12
N GLY A 131 -16.01 17.04 0.78
CA GLY A 131 -17.04 16.82 -0.24
C GLY A 131 -16.51 16.67 -1.67
N ALA A 132 -15.22 16.92 -1.91
CA ALA A 132 -14.61 16.64 -3.21
C ALA A 132 -14.65 15.15 -3.55
N VAL A 133 -14.96 14.83 -4.81
CA VAL A 133 -15.01 13.47 -5.34
C VAL A 133 -13.89 13.31 -6.36
N LEU A 134 -12.90 12.47 -6.03
CA LEU A 134 -11.70 12.28 -6.81
C LEU A 134 -11.75 10.93 -7.53
N GLY A 135 -11.51 10.93 -8.84
CA GLY A 135 -11.41 9.69 -9.61
C GLY A 135 -10.12 8.95 -9.29
N VAL A 136 -10.23 7.64 -9.02
CA VAL A 136 -9.08 6.76 -8.84
C VAL A 136 -8.89 5.92 -10.11
N ALA A 137 -7.74 6.05 -10.75
CA ALA A 137 -7.40 5.33 -11.96
C ALA A 137 -6.54 4.10 -11.66
N GLY A 138 -6.63 3.08 -12.52
CA GLY A 138 -5.70 1.94 -12.54
C GLY A 138 -6.37 0.59 -12.29
N TYR A 139 -7.27 0.48 -11.32
CA TYR A 139 -7.98 -0.75 -11.02
C TYR A 139 -9.50 -0.55 -11.02
N ALA A 140 -10.20 -1.64 -11.30
CA ALA A 140 -11.65 -1.71 -11.10
C ALA A 140 -11.96 -1.76 -9.60
N PRO A 141 -13.15 -1.30 -9.18
CA PRO A 141 -13.66 -1.53 -7.83
C PRO A 141 -13.42 -2.95 -7.31
N GLY A 142 -13.03 -3.07 -6.04
CA GLY A 142 -12.74 -4.36 -5.40
C GLY A 142 -11.42 -5.02 -5.83
N THR A 143 -10.67 -4.43 -6.78
CA THR A 143 -9.37 -4.94 -7.22
C THR A 143 -8.22 -4.07 -6.73
N ALA A 144 -7.08 -4.68 -6.41
CA ALA A 144 -5.86 -3.97 -6.08
C ALA A 144 -4.61 -4.70 -6.56
N GLY A 145 -3.50 -3.97 -6.65
CA GLY A 145 -2.19 -4.52 -6.94
C GLY A 145 -1.31 -4.63 -5.70
N LEU A 146 -0.44 -5.63 -5.69
CA LEU A 146 0.63 -5.81 -4.71
C LEU A 146 1.94 -5.25 -5.29
N TYR A 147 2.64 -4.42 -4.53
CA TYR A 147 3.84 -3.70 -4.98
C TYR A 147 5.00 -3.78 -4.00
N TYR A 148 6.23 -3.83 -4.52
CA TYR A 148 7.45 -3.52 -3.79
C TYR A 148 8.07 -2.24 -4.35
N GLY A 149 8.13 -1.18 -3.54
CA GLY A 149 8.30 0.17 -4.09
C GLY A 149 7.25 0.43 -5.16
N ASP A 150 7.68 0.81 -6.37
CA ASP A 150 6.80 1.01 -7.53
C ASP A 150 6.74 -0.20 -8.49
N ARG A 151 7.37 -1.33 -8.12
CA ARG A 151 7.35 -2.54 -8.94
C ARG A 151 6.11 -3.38 -8.64
N PRO A 152 5.22 -3.63 -9.63
CA PRO A 152 4.08 -4.52 -9.43
C PRO A 152 4.56 -5.96 -9.30
N LEU A 153 4.08 -6.64 -8.27
CA LEU A 153 4.37 -8.06 -7.98
C LEU A 153 3.16 -8.96 -8.26
N GLY A 154 1.95 -8.41 -8.24
CA GLY A 154 0.73 -9.17 -8.50
C GLY A 154 -0.54 -8.33 -8.44
N LEU A 155 -1.66 -8.98 -8.72
CA LEU A 155 -3.02 -8.45 -8.69
C LEU A 155 -3.87 -9.33 -7.78
N GLY A 156 -4.80 -8.76 -7.06
CA GLY A 156 -5.77 -9.49 -6.26
C GLY A 156 -7.11 -8.79 -6.10
N GLN A 157 -8.07 -9.51 -5.53
CA GLN A 157 -9.35 -8.98 -5.07
C GLN A 157 -9.24 -8.59 -3.60
N LEU A 158 -9.84 -7.47 -3.24
CA LEU A 158 -9.98 -7.02 -1.87
C LEU A 158 -11.01 -7.89 -1.17
N VAL A 159 -10.64 -8.36 0.02
CA VAL A 159 -11.46 -9.25 0.85
C VAL A 159 -11.42 -8.80 2.30
N GLU A 160 -12.45 -9.12 3.06
CA GLU A 160 -12.45 -8.95 4.52
C GLU A 160 -12.05 -10.27 5.20
N VAL A 161 -11.11 -10.19 6.13
CA VAL A 161 -10.67 -11.31 6.98
C VAL A 161 -10.70 -10.85 8.42
N ASP A 162 -11.62 -11.37 9.22
CA ASP A 162 -11.79 -11.01 10.64
C ASP A 162 -11.85 -9.49 10.89
N GLY A 163 -12.62 -8.76 10.07
CA GLY A 163 -12.74 -7.30 10.16
C GLY A 163 -11.54 -6.51 9.61
N ARG A 164 -10.54 -7.19 9.05
CA ARG A 164 -9.35 -6.57 8.45
C ARG A 164 -9.40 -6.65 6.94
N LEU A 165 -8.86 -5.63 6.28
CA LEU A 165 -8.71 -5.62 4.84
C LEU A 165 -7.57 -6.56 4.42
N GLY A 166 -7.85 -7.44 3.47
CA GLY A 166 -6.90 -8.35 2.87
C GLY A 166 -6.94 -8.30 1.34
N LEU A 167 -5.95 -8.94 0.72
CA LEU A 167 -5.82 -9.08 -0.72
C LEU A 167 -5.74 -10.57 -1.06
N GLN A 168 -6.77 -11.10 -1.73
CA GLN A 168 -6.72 -12.43 -2.31
C GLN A 168 -6.07 -12.37 -3.69
N MET A 169 -4.91 -13.01 -3.84
CA MET A 169 -4.13 -13.00 -5.08
C MET A 169 -4.91 -13.65 -6.22
N SER A 170 -5.09 -12.90 -7.31
CA SER A 170 -5.69 -13.38 -8.56
C SER A 170 -4.62 -13.68 -9.62
N ARG A 171 -3.49 -12.98 -9.55
CA ARG A 171 -2.35 -13.17 -10.46
C ARG A 171 -1.06 -12.76 -9.77
N VAL A 172 0.00 -13.54 -9.98
CA VAL A 172 1.37 -13.20 -9.57
C VAL A 172 2.18 -12.86 -10.83
N ILE A 173 2.96 -11.78 -10.77
CA ILE A 173 3.64 -11.17 -11.93
C ILE A 173 5.16 -11.20 -11.77
N PHE A 174 5.70 -11.26 -10.54
CA PHE A 174 7.14 -11.38 -10.38
C PHE A 174 7.59 -12.79 -10.82
N SER A 175 8.45 -12.84 -11.84
CA SER A 175 9.03 -14.07 -12.36
C SER A 175 10.05 -14.63 -11.37
N ARG A 176 10.07 -15.97 -11.24
CA ARG A 176 11.17 -16.71 -10.62
C ARG A 176 12.46 -16.51 -11.39
#